data_AF-A0A9P5PR99-F1
#
_entry.id   AF-A0A9P5PR99-F1
#
_cell.length_a   1.000
_cell.length_b   1.000
_cell.length_c   1.000
_cell.angle_alpha   90.00
_cell.angle_beta   90.00
_cell.angle_gamma   90.00
#
_symmetry.space_group_name_H-M   'P 1'
#
loop_
_entity.id
_entity.type
_entity.pdbx_description
1 polymer ?
#
loop_
_entity_poly.entity_id
_entity_poly.type
_entity_poly.pdbx_seq_one_letter_code
_entity_poly.pdbx_strand_id
1 'polypeptide(L)'
;MHQMNSCCSFFNNSAMTQMTRPSLRGPWPLRLSAVCSNWRCIMLDNPTLWSFLPVAFTKTGDKPNGRAIHIFLKRSQTAPLTIYLRLPCSLPPRKAIRHRAFQALVNEAPRSKTLYLIGDFGILRNDHPMHIVESLPKLEVLSLENLETCETVSNFQVVPMPNLRFVCIATFQAPIDLHKSNLPWTQLTSLRLQGLHNVPSLVKLSQFDKASPRFEF
;
A
#
# COMPACT_ATOMS: atom_id res chain seq x y z
N MET A 1 5.89 -13.98 20.22
CA MET A 1 5.37 -14.40 18.90
C MET A 1 3.90 -14.01 18.83
N HIS A 2 3.57 -12.83 18.29
CA HIS A 2 2.18 -12.41 18.09
C HIS A 2 1.83 -12.53 16.62
N GLN A 3 0.78 -13.32 16.33
CA GLN A 3 0.21 -13.49 15.00
C GLN A 3 -0.44 -12.18 14.53
N MET A 4 0.11 -11.57 13.49
CA MET A 4 -0.59 -10.60 12.63
C MET A 4 -1.40 -11.37 11.59
N ASN A 5 -2.53 -11.94 12.01
CA ASN A 5 -3.47 -12.55 11.07
C ASN A 5 -4.68 -11.63 10.88
N SER A 6 -4.96 -11.33 9.62
CA SER A 6 -6.23 -10.83 9.07
C SER A 6 -6.57 -9.33 9.29
N CYS A 7 -6.04 -8.48 8.40
CA CYS A 7 -6.51 -7.09 8.21
C CYS A 7 -7.53 -6.93 7.08
N CYS A 8 -7.93 -8.00 6.38
CA CYS A 8 -8.68 -7.87 5.11
C CYS A 8 -10.21 -8.10 5.19
N SER A 9 -10.82 -8.35 6.36
CA SER A 9 -12.22 -8.79 6.43
C SER A 9 -13.28 -7.77 6.91
N PHE A 10 -12.96 -6.49 7.13
CA PHE A 10 -13.87 -5.60 7.90
C PHE A 10 -14.83 -4.66 7.13
N PHE A 11 -15.07 -4.85 5.83
CA PHE A 11 -16.02 -4.00 5.09
C PHE A 11 -17.17 -4.80 4.46
N ASN A 12 -18.29 -4.96 5.17
CA ASN A 12 -19.61 -5.12 4.54
C ASN A 12 -20.81 -4.78 5.47
N ASN A 13 -21.76 -4.05 4.87
CA ASN A 13 -23.20 -3.87 5.13
C ASN A 13 -23.82 -2.94 6.21
N SER A 14 -25.00 -2.41 5.80
CA SER A 14 -25.95 -1.45 6.41
C SER A 14 -27.08 -2.16 7.19
N ALA A 15 -27.96 -1.60 8.04
CA ALA A 15 -28.52 -0.25 8.24
C ALA A 15 -29.17 -0.03 9.65
N MET A 16 -29.39 1.26 10.01
CA MET A 16 -30.39 1.95 10.88
C MET A 16 -30.81 1.48 12.30
N THR A 17 -30.52 2.31 13.33
CA THR A 17 -31.52 3.10 14.13
C THR A 17 -30.84 4.17 15.02
N GLN A 18 -31.60 5.22 15.39
CA GLN A 18 -31.16 6.58 15.77
C GLN A 18 -30.75 6.81 17.25
N MET A 19 -29.56 7.36 17.39
CA MET A 19 -29.17 8.57 18.14
C MET A 19 -28.09 9.18 17.23
N THR A 20 -27.88 10.49 17.14
CA THR A 20 -26.86 11.10 16.25
C THR A 20 -25.43 10.78 16.72
N ARG A 21 -25.09 9.49 16.69
CA ARG A 21 -23.77 8.92 16.81
C ARG A 21 -23.00 9.41 15.59
N PRO A 22 -21.77 9.93 15.76
CA PRO A 22 -20.89 10.14 14.61
C PRO A 22 -20.86 8.83 13.84
N SER A 23 -21.22 8.88 12.56
CA SER A 23 -21.28 7.68 11.73
C SER A 23 -19.98 6.91 11.92
N LEU A 24 -20.05 5.69 12.47
CA LEU A 24 -18.88 4.82 12.70
C LEU A 24 -18.18 4.42 11.40
N ARG A 25 -18.71 4.88 10.26
CA ARG A 25 -18.17 4.81 8.92
C ARG A 25 -17.18 5.96 8.73
N GLY A 26 -16.01 5.81 9.31
CA GLY A 26 -14.92 6.77 9.14
C GLY A 26 -13.60 6.17 9.61
N PRO A 27 -12.47 6.70 9.14
CA PRO A 27 -11.16 6.35 9.66
C PRO A 27 -11.14 6.39 11.20
N TRP A 28 -10.52 5.39 11.82
CA TRP A 28 -10.49 5.26 13.27
C TRP A 28 -9.94 6.51 14.00
N PRO A 29 -8.96 7.29 13.47
CA PRO A 29 -8.49 8.50 14.14
C PRO A 29 -9.58 9.56 14.27
N LEU A 30 -10.41 9.72 13.24
CA LEU A 30 -11.52 10.66 13.26
C LEU A 30 -12.59 10.21 14.26
N ARG A 31 -12.89 8.90 14.30
CA ARG A 31 -13.84 8.32 15.25
C ARG A 31 -13.40 8.52 16.69
N LEU A 32 -12.14 8.21 17.02
CA LEU A 32 -11.63 8.40 18.38
C LEU A 32 -11.61 9.88 18.79
N SER A 33 -11.21 10.78 17.88
CA SER A 33 -11.21 12.22 18.15
C SER A 33 -12.62 12.81 18.34
N ALA A 34 -13.68 12.06 18.04
CA ALA A 34 -15.06 12.47 18.24
C ALA A 34 -15.65 11.97 19.57
N VAL A 35 -14.97 11.08 20.31
CA VAL A 35 -15.51 10.47 21.55
C VAL A 35 -15.65 11.50 22.68
N CYS A 36 -14.55 12.14 23.08
CA CYS A 36 -14.54 13.23 24.06
C CYS A 36 -13.35 14.16 23.81
N SER A 37 -13.28 15.29 24.53
CA SER A 37 -12.17 16.25 24.43
C SER A 37 -10.81 15.63 24.75
N ASN A 38 -10.75 14.76 25.76
CA ASN A 38 -9.51 14.09 26.15
C ASN A 38 -8.95 13.19 25.02
N TRP A 39 -9.79 12.37 24.40
CA TRP A 39 -9.39 11.57 23.23
C TRP A 39 -8.96 12.44 22.06
N ARG A 40 -9.62 13.59 21.84
CA ARG A 40 -9.21 14.54 20.81
C ARG A 40 -7.80 15.08 21.07
N CYS A 41 -7.48 15.47 22.30
CA CYS A 41 -6.13 15.93 22.67
C CYS A 41 -5.09 14.83 22.40
N ILE A 42 -5.32 13.62 22.94
CA ILE A 42 -4.44 12.47 22.71
C ILE A 42 -4.23 12.23 21.21
N MET A 43 -5.30 12.24 20.42
CA MET A 43 -5.18 12.05 18.97
C MET A 43 -4.36 13.17 18.31
N LEU A 44 -4.57 14.44 18.69
CA LEU A 44 -3.84 15.58 18.10
C LEU A 44 -2.36 15.60 18.49
N ASP A 45 -2.02 15.15 19.69
CA ASP A 45 -0.65 15.15 20.23
C ASP A 45 0.19 13.96 19.73
N ASN A 46 -0.43 12.98 19.05
CA ASN A 46 0.24 11.77 18.57
C ASN A 46 0.18 11.63 17.04
N PRO A 47 1.15 12.20 16.30
CA PRO A 47 1.18 12.17 14.82
C PRO A 47 1.16 10.77 14.22
N THR A 48 1.73 9.77 14.90
CA THR A 48 1.76 8.37 14.45
C THR A 48 0.36 7.75 14.32
N LEU A 49 -0.63 8.24 15.08
CA LEU A 49 -2.02 7.78 14.98
C LEU A 49 -2.68 8.24 13.66
N TRP A 50 -2.08 9.19 12.95
CA TRP A 50 -2.54 9.71 11.66
C TRP A 50 -1.73 9.18 10.47
N SER A 51 -0.70 8.37 10.70
CA SER A 51 0.24 7.95 9.65
C SER A 51 -0.27 6.81 8.77
N PHE A 52 -1.40 6.18 9.15
CA PHE A 52 -2.07 5.16 8.34
C PHE A 52 -3.10 5.80 7.39
N LEU A 53 -2.87 5.64 6.08
CA LEU A 53 -3.63 6.29 5.01
C LEU A 53 -4.31 5.26 4.11
N PRO A 54 -5.56 4.86 4.40
CA PRO A 54 -6.35 4.04 3.49
C PRO A 54 -6.93 4.91 2.37
N VAL A 55 -6.48 4.65 1.15
CA VAL A 55 -6.91 5.36 -0.06
C VAL A 55 -7.44 4.33 -1.05
N ALA A 56 -8.75 4.29 -1.21
CA ALA A 56 -9.41 3.43 -2.18
C ALA A 56 -10.02 4.28 -3.29
N PHE A 57 -9.70 3.93 -4.53
CA PHE A 57 -10.39 4.42 -5.70
C PHE A 57 -11.54 3.47 -6.03
N THR A 58 -12.67 3.98 -6.51
CA THR A 58 -13.81 3.15 -6.94
C THR A 58 -13.93 3.13 -8.45
N LYS A 59 -14.63 2.11 -8.99
CA LYS A 59 -14.85 1.94 -10.43
C LYS A 59 -15.70 3.07 -11.03
N THR A 60 -16.64 3.60 -10.23
CA THR A 60 -17.57 4.68 -10.58
C THR A 60 -16.90 6.05 -10.67
N GLY A 61 -15.61 6.14 -10.31
CA GLY A 61 -14.90 7.40 -10.22
C GLY A 61 -15.24 8.18 -8.95
N ASP A 62 -15.82 7.54 -7.92
CA ASP A 62 -15.84 8.15 -6.60
C ASP A 62 -14.40 8.37 -6.16
N LYS A 63 -14.12 9.64 -5.96
CA LYS A 63 -12.79 10.13 -5.69
C LYS A 63 -12.51 9.94 -4.21
N PRO A 64 -11.34 9.40 -3.84
CA PRO A 64 -10.95 9.41 -2.44
C PRO A 64 -11.05 10.83 -1.89
N ASN A 65 -11.58 10.97 -0.68
CA ASN A 65 -11.82 12.27 -0.07
C ASN A 65 -10.48 12.99 0.15
N GLY A 66 -10.12 13.85 -0.80
CA GLY A 66 -8.83 14.55 -0.79
C GLY A 66 -8.66 15.43 0.45
N ARG A 67 -9.75 15.97 1.00
CA ARG A 67 -9.71 16.76 2.25
C ARG A 67 -9.35 15.87 3.44
N ALA A 68 -9.92 14.68 3.54
CA ALA A 68 -9.58 13.73 4.59
C ALA A 68 -8.10 13.34 4.51
N ILE A 69 -7.60 13.01 3.31
CA ILE A 69 -6.19 12.67 3.10
C ILE A 69 -5.28 13.82 3.51
N HIS A 70 -5.60 15.05 3.12
CA HIS A 70 -4.82 16.22 3.53
C HIS A 70 -4.81 16.44 5.05
N ILE A 71 -5.93 16.20 5.74
CA ILE A 71 -5.99 16.27 7.21
C ILE A 71 -5.06 15.22 7.84
N PHE A 72 -5.08 13.99 7.32
CA PHE A 72 -4.21 12.92 7.81
C PHE A 72 -2.74 13.26 7.59
N LEU A 73 -2.36 13.68 6.38
CA LEU A 73 -0.99 14.08 6.05
C LEU A 73 -0.51 15.25 6.92
N LYS A 74 -1.35 16.26 7.11
CA LYS A 74 -1.03 17.41 7.97
C LYS A 74 -0.84 16.98 9.43
N ARG A 75 -1.70 16.10 9.95
CA ARG A 75 -1.63 15.64 11.35
C ARG A 75 -0.56 14.59 11.58
N SER A 76 -0.18 13.81 10.57
CA SER A 76 0.92 12.86 10.67
C SER A 76 2.28 13.54 10.76
N GLN A 77 2.38 14.82 10.36
CA GLN A 77 3.63 15.57 10.38
C GLN A 77 4.76 14.76 9.73
N THR A 78 5.92 14.65 10.38
CA THR A 78 7.08 13.90 9.88
C THR A 78 7.02 12.39 10.16
N ALA A 79 5.93 11.88 10.75
CA ALA A 79 5.82 10.47 11.09
C ALA A 79 5.91 9.57 9.84
N PRO A 80 6.59 8.41 9.91
CA PRO A 80 6.67 7.48 8.78
C PRO A 80 5.27 6.99 8.38
N LEU A 81 4.98 7.04 7.08
CA LEU A 81 3.64 6.71 6.58
C LEU A 81 3.49 5.23 6.28
N THR A 82 2.28 4.74 6.55
CA THR A 82 1.76 3.47 6.03
C THR A 82 0.63 3.78 5.07
N ILE A 83 0.90 3.61 3.77
CA ILE A 83 -0.05 3.91 2.71
C ILE A 83 -0.68 2.59 2.26
N TYR A 84 -2.01 2.54 2.30
CA TYR A 84 -2.78 1.47 1.71
C TYR A 84 -3.55 2.02 0.52
N LEU A 85 -3.19 1.61 -0.68
CA LEU A 85 -3.72 2.13 -1.93
C LEU A 85 -4.42 1.02 -2.71
N ARG A 86 -5.74 1.14 -2.89
CA ARG A 86 -6.55 0.24 -3.69
C ARG A 86 -6.95 0.90 -5.00
N LEU A 87 -6.57 0.28 -6.12
CA LEU A 87 -6.80 0.74 -7.48
C LEU A 87 -7.62 -0.31 -8.23
N PRO A 88 -8.90 -0.05 -8.58
CA PRO A 88 -9.69 -0.99 -9.36
C PRO A 88 -9.07 -1.21 -10.74
N CYS A 89 -9.08 -2.45 -11.24
CA CYS A 89 -8.55 -2.78 -12.57
C CYS A 89 -9.28 -2.07 -13.72
N SER A 90 -10.50 -1.58 -13.48
CA SER A 90 -11.24 -0.80 -14.47
C SER A 90 -10.88 0.69 -14.47
N LEU A 91 -10.01 1.16 -13.55
CA LEU A 91 -9.61 2.56 -13.47
C LEU A 91 -8.34 2.78 -14.30
N PRO A 92 -8.41 3.57 -15.40
CA PRO A 92 -7.22 3.87 -16.18
C PRO A 92 -6.14 4.55 -15.31
N PRO A 93 -4.86 4.12 -15.35
CA PRO A 93 -3.78 4.68 -14.55
C PRO A 93 -3.70 6.22 -14.62
N ARG A 94 -3.88 6.78 -15.83
CA ARG A 94 -3.89 8.24 -16.05
C ARG A 94 -4.92 8.99 -15.22
N LYS A 95 -6.09 8.40 -14.96
CA LYS A 95 -7.13 9.01 -14.12
C LYS A 95 -6.73 8.99 -12.65
N ALA A 96 -6.13 7.90 -12.19
CA ALA A 96 -5.63 7.78 -10.82
C ALA A 96 -4.49 8.80 -10.55
N ILE A 97 -3.51 8.85 -11.45
CA ILE A 97 -2.31 9.70 -11.32
C ILE A 97 -2.66 11.19 -11.25
N ARG A 98 -3.62 11.65 -12.08
CA ARG A 98 -4.08 13.04 -12.09
C ARG A 98 -4.95 13.41 -10.89
N HIS A 99 -5.29 12.44 -10.05
CA HIS A 99 -6.16 12.69 -8.91
C HIS A 99 -5.40 13.41 -7.79
N ARG A 100 -5.97 14.49 -7.23
CA ARG A 100 -5.32 15.28 -6.17
C ARG A 100 -4.92 14.45 -4.95
N ALA A 101 -5.72 13.45 -4.59
CA ALA A 101 -5.36 12.56 -3.50
C ALA A 101 -4.11 11.73 -3.81
N PHE A 102 -3.99 11.23 -5.03
CA PHE A 102 -2.81 10.47 -5.45
C PHE A 102 -1.58 11.37 -5.45
N GLN A 103 -1.69 12.58 -6.02
CA GLN A 103 -0.62 13.58 -5.99
C GLN A 103 -0.18 13.92 -4.56
N ALA A 104 -1.12 14.08 -3.64
CA ALA A 104 -0.81 14.32 -2.23
C ALA A 104 -0.03 13.16 -1.60
N LEU A 105 -0.34 11.91 -1.96
CA LEU A 105 0.44 10.74 -1.51
C LEU A 105 1.84 10.72 -2.15
N VAL A 106 1.96 11.03 -3.44
CA VAL A 106 3.25 11.06 -4.15
C VAL A 106 4.20 12.06 -3.51
N ASN A 107 3.70 13.26 -3.18
CA ASN A 107 4.50 14.29 -2.51
C ASN A 107 5.02 13.86 -1.13
N GLU A 108 4.38 12.85 -0.52
CA GLU A 108 4.69 12.34 0.81
C GLU A 108 5.32 10.94 0.77
N ALA A 109 5.55 10.42 -0.44
CA ALA A 109 6.24 9.17 -0.71
C ALA A 109 7.63 9.10 -0.04
N PRO A 110 8.45 10.20 0.01
CA PRO A 110 9.78 10.16 0.62
C PRO A 110 9.84 9.68 2.07
N ARG A 111 8.76 9.86 2.84
CA ARG A 111 8.66 9.41 4.23
C ARG A 111 7.83 8.13 4.41
N SER A 112 7.41 7.49 3.32
CA SER A 112 6.66 6.24 3.38
C SER A 112 7.57 5.10 3.82
N LYS A 113 7.16 4.43 4.90
CA LYS A 113 7.84 3.24 5.43
C LYS A 113 7.19 1.96 4.94
N THR A 114 5.87 1.99 4.76
CA THR A 114 5.10 0.83 4.34
C THR A 114 4.13 1.22 3.22
N LEU A 115 4.12 0.43 2.15
CA LEU A 115 3.25 0.62 1.01
C LEU A 115 2.52 -0.69 0.66
N TYR A 116 1.20 -0.67 0.80
CA TYR A 116 0.32 -1.73 0.34
C TYR A 116 -0.39 -1.26 -0.92
N LEU A 117 -0.19 -1.95 -2.02
CA LEU A 117 -0.86 -1.68 -3.28
C LEU A 117 -1.77 -2.87 -3.60
N ILE A 118 -3.02 -2.59 -3.93
CA ILE A 118 -4.01 -3.62 -4.29
C ILE A 118 -4.68 -3.27 -5.62
N GLY A 119 -4.67 -4.21 -6.57
CA GLY A 119 -5.34 -4.13 -7.87
C GLY A 119 -4.40 -3.79 -9.02
N ASP A 120 -4.79 -2.87 -9.91
CA ASP A 120 -4.00 -2.58 -11.12
C ASP A 120 -2.83 -1.64 -10.84
N PHE A 121 -1.62 -2.14 -11.13
CA PHE A 121 -0.35 -1.45 -10.96
C PHE A 121 0.21 -0.88 -12.26
N GLY A 122 -0.62 -0.67 -13.28
CA GLY A 122 -0.24 0.11 -14.46
C GLY A 122 0.35 1.48 -14.10
N ILE A 123 0.02 2.04 -12.92
CA ILE A 123 0.63 3.26 -12.39
C ILE A 123 2.12 3.15 -12.03
N LEU A 124 2.67 1.94 -11.93
CA LEU A 124 4.08 1.67 -11.61
C LEU A 124 4.91 1.41 -12.87
N ARG A 125 4.30 1.43 -14.05
CA ARG A 125 5.00 1.25 -15.33
C ARG A 125 5.79 2.52 -15.68
N ASN A 126 6.96 2.31 -16.28
CA ASN A 126 7.92 3.35 -16.67
C ASN A 126 7.42 4.35 -17.73
N ASP A 127 6.29 4.06 -18.38
CA ASP A 127 5.73 4.91 -19.43
C ASP A 127 4.97 6.14 -18.87
N HIS A 128 4.92 6.30 -17.55
CA HIS A 128 4.20 7.40 -16.90
C HIS A 128 5.11 8.25 -15.99
N PRO A 129 5.31 9.55 -16.25
CA PRO A 129 6.29 10.43 -15.58
C PRO A 129 5.99 10.75 -14.09
N MET A 130 5.05 10.05 -13.45
CA MET A 130 4.71 10.23 -12.03
C MET A 130 4.94 8.91 -11.30
N HIS A 131 6.21 8.60 -11.06
CA HIS A 131 6.60 7.41 -10.34
C HIS A 131 6.54 7.68 -8.83
N ILE A 132 5.49 7.22 -8.15
CA ILE A 132 5.51 7.09 -6.67
C ILE A 132 6.79 6.38 -6.20
N VAL A 133 7.29 5.47 -7.04
CA VAL A 133 8.44 4.61 -6.79
C VAL A 133 9.76 5.36 -6.81
N GLU A 134 9.87 6.49 -7.52
CA GLU A 134 11.14 7.22 -7.68
C GLU A 134 11.66 7.83 -6.37
N SER A 135 10.81 7.96 -5.36
CA SER A 135 11.14 8.65 -4.12
C SER A 135 10.70 7.87 -2.89
N LEU A 136 11.09 6.59 -2.79
CA LEU A 136 10.78 5.73 -1.63
C LEU A 136 12.03 5.37 -0.79
N PRO A 137 12.86 6.35 -0.36
CA PRO A 137 14.13 6.07 0.31
C PRO A 137 13.97 5.40 1.67
N LYS A 138 12.83 5.61 2.35
CA LYS A 138 12.55 5.04 3.69
C LYS A 138 11.66 3.79 3.65
N LEU A 139 11.32 3.30 2.46
CA LEU A 139 10.41 2.17 2.34
C LEU A 139 11.07 0.89 2.84
N GLU A 140 10.44 0.25 3.80
CA GLU A 140 10.88 -1.01 4.42
C GLU A 140 9.98 -2.19 4.01
N VAL A 141 8.69 -1.92 3.77
CA VAL A 141 7.67 -2.93 3.52
C VAL A 141 6.91 -2.58 2.25
N LEU A 142 6.94 -3.48 1.27
CA LEU A 142 6.15 -3.39 0.04
C LEU A 142 5.23 -4.61 -0.05
N SER A 143 3.93 -4.39 -0.19
CA SER A 143 2.95 -5.44 -0.50
C SER A 143 2.23 -5.13 -1.80
N LEU A 144 2.16 -6.11 -2.70
CA LEU A 144 1.47 -6.05 -3.97
C LEU A 144 0.43 -7.17 -4.00
N GLU A 145 -0.85 -6.83 -4.14
CA GLU A 145 -1.95 -7.81 -4.13
C GLU A 145 -2.88 -7.62 -5.33
N ASN A 146 -3.47 -8.72 -5.81
CA ASN A 146 -4.52 -8.76 -6.82
C ASN A 146 -4.12 -8.26 -8.22
N LEU A 147 -3.04 -8.85 -8.72
CA LEU A 147 -2.45 -8.59 -10.05
C LEU A 147 -3.18 -9.40 -11.14
N GLU A 148 -4.47 -9.11 -11.33
CA GLU A 148 -5.33 -9.85 -12.26
C GLU A 148 -5.04 -9.55 -13.74
N THR A 149 -4.59 -8.34 -14.09
CA THR A 149 -4.55 -7.86 -15.50
C THR A 149 -3.18 -7.46 -16.01
N CYS A 150 -2.12 -7.63 -15.23
CA CYS A 150 -0.79 -7.17 -15.62
C CYS A 150 -0.08 -8.27 -16.41
N GLU A 151 -0.29 -8.29 -17.74
CA GLU A 151 0.26 -9.32 -18.65
C GLU A 151 1.77 -9.52 -18.51
N THR A 152 2.51 -8.54 -17.98
CA THR A 152 3.90 -8.75 -17.55
C THR A 152 4.28 -7.78 -16.44
N VAL A 153 4.40 -8.26 -15.20
CA VAL A 153 5.12 -7.57 -14.11
C VAL A 153 6.63 -7.43 -14.43
N SER A 154 7.09 -8.03 -15.53
CA SER A 154 8.47 -8.03 -16.01
C SER A 154 9.11 -6.65 -16.22
N ASN A 155 8.35 -5.56 -16.19
CA ASN A 155 8.83 -4.19 -16.34
C ASN A 155 8.81 -3.39 -15.03
N PHE A 156 8.76 -4.06 -13.88
CA PHE A 156 8.89 -3.42 -12.57
C PHE A 156 10.33 -2.94 -12.36
N GLN A 157 10.70 -1.83 -13.01
CA GLN A 157 11.95 -1.14 -12.70
C GLN A 157 11.76 -0.39 -11.39
N VAL A 158 12.03 -1.11 -10.30
CA VAL A 158 12.12 -0.52 -8.98
C VAL A 158 13.29 0.44 -8.96
N VAL A 159 13.01 1.70 -8.66
CA VAL A 159 14.04 2.67 -8.26
C VAL A 159 14.69 2.18 -6.96
N PRO A 160 15.98 2.43 -6.70
CA PRO A 160 16.63 1.93 -5.50
C PRO A 160 15.82 2.20 -4.23
N MET A 161 15.40 1.13 -3.55
CA MET A 161 14.73 1.18 -2.25
C MET A 161 15.71 0.69 -1.18
N PRO A 162 16.67 1.52 -0.74
CA PRO A 162 17.82 1.08 0.05
C PRO A 162 17.47 0.53 1.44
N ASN A 163 16.22 0.69 1.90
CA ASN A 163 15.77 0.19 3.20
C ASN A 163 14.75 -0.95 3.09
N LEU A 164 14.41 -1.39 1.88
CA LEU A 164 13.39 -2.42 1.67
C LEU A 164 13.84 -3.76 2.26
N ARG A 165 13.03 -4.30 3.16
CA ARG A 165 13.31 -5.51 3.95
C ARG A 165 12.26 -6.58 3.78
N PHE A 166 11.03 -6.20 3.48
CA PHE A 166 9.91 -7.12 3.34
C PHE A 166 9.18 -6.85 2.03
N VAL A 167 9.00 -7.90 1.24
CA VAL A 167 8.23 -7.87 0.01
C VAL A 167 7.18 -8.97 0.07
N CYS A 168 5.91 -8.59 -0.06
CA CYS A 168 4.80 -9.52 -0.20
C CYS A 168 4.13 -9.32 -1.55
N ILE A 169 3.89 -10.42 -2.24
CA ILE A 169 3.41 -10.47 -3.60
C ILE A 169 2.32 -11.55 -3.60
N ALA A 170 1.05 -11.15 -3.61
CA ALA A 170 -0.10 -12.06 -3.56
C ALA A 170 -1.00 -11.98 -4.80
N THR A 171 -1.61 -13.13 -5.12
CA THR A 171 -2.69 -13.33 -6.10
C THR A 171 -2.35 -12.91 -7.54
N PHE A 172 -1.77 -13.85 -8.28
CA PHE A 172 -1.34 -13.70 -9.66
C PHE A 172 -2.00 -14.72 -10.56
N GLN A 173 -2.55 -14.27 -11.69
CA GLN A 173 -2.96 -15.17 -12.77
C GLN A 173 -1.81 -15.44 -13.74
N ALA A 174 -0.86 -14.50 -13.87
CA ALA A 174 0.27 -14.58 -14.78
C ALA A 174 1.61 -14.86 -14.05
N PRO A 175 2.55 -15.58 -14.66
CA PRO A 175 3.88 -15.79 -14.09
C PRO A 175 4.64 -14.46 -13.92
N ILE A 176 5.19 -14.25 -12.73
CA ILE A 176 6.05 -13.09 -12.43
C ILE A 176 7.50 -13.48 -12.70
N ASP A 177 8.16 -12.72 -13.55
CA ASP A 177 9.61 -12.82 -13.72
C ASP A 177 10.31 -11.87 -12.74
N LEU A 178 10.55 -12.37 -11.53
CA LEU A 178 11.23 -11.61 -10.48
C LEU A 178 12.72 -11.36 -10.82
N HIS A 179 13.33 -12.13 -11.74
CA HIS A 179 14.72 -11.88 -12.14
C HIS A 179 14.92 -10.56 -12.86
N LYS A 180 13.87 -10.06 -13.53
CA LYS A 180 13.89 -8.75 -14.20
C LYS A 180 13.52 -7.59 -13.26
N SER A 181 13.13 -7.89 -12.03
CA SER A 181 12.83 -6.84 -11.05
C SER A 181 14.14 -6.28 -10.47
N ASN A 182 14.19 -4.96 -10.32
CA ASN A 182 15.30 -4.26 -9.65
C ASN A 182 15.15 -4.29 -8.12
N LEU A 183 14.63 -5.39 -7.56
CA LEU A 183 14.50 -5.53 -6.12
C LEU A 183 15.89 -5.61 -5.47
N PRO A 184 16.10 -4.99 -4.31
CA PRO A 184 17.38 -5.02 -3.61
C PRO A 184 17.52 -6.35 -2.85
N TRP A 185 17.73 -7.44 -3.58
CA TRP A 185 17.69 -8.82 -3.08
C TRP A 185 18.59 -9.06 -1.87
N THR A 186 19.75 -8.42 -1.81
CA THR A 186 20.76 -8.62 -0.76
C THR A 186 20.37 -8.10 0.61
N GLN A 187 19.41 -7.18 0.71
CA GLN A 187 18.93 -6.60 1.98
C GLN A 187 17.52 -7.07 2.35
N LEU A 188 16.84 -7.82 1.47
CA LEU A 188 15.54 -8.38 1.78
C LEU A 188 15.69 -9.44 2.89
N THR A 189 14.90 -9.28 3.94
CA THR A 189 14.85 -10.21 5.08
C THR A 189 13.74 -11.24 4.95
N SER A 190 12.67 -10.88 4.23
CA SER A 190 11.51 -11.72 4.03
C SER A 190 10.90 -11.46 2.66
N LEU A 191 10.62 -12.54 1.96
CA LEU A 191 9.90 -12.55 0.69
C LEU A 191 8.72 -13.51 0.84
N ARG A 192 7.50 -12.99 0.66
CA ARG A 192 6.28 -13.79 0.70
C ARG A 192 5.61 -13.77 -0.65
N LEU A 193 5.38 -14.96 -1.20
CA LEU A 193 4.77 -15.13 -2.51
C LEU A 193 3.51 -15.99 -2.37
N GLN A 194 2.33 -15.39 -2.50
CA GLN A 194 1.05 -16.08 -2.31
C GLN A 194 0.33 -16.29 -3.64
N GLY A 195 -0.22 -17.49 -3.86
CA GLY A 195 -1.01 -17.80 -5.05
C GLY A 195 -0.19 -18.05 -6.32
N LEU A 196 1.11 -18.34 -6.19
CA LEU A 196 1.91 -18.81 -7.33
C LEU A 196 1.64 -20.30 -7.57
N HIS A 197 0.94 -20.61 -8.65
CA HIS A 197 0.75 -21.99 -9.13
C HIS A 197 1.95 -22.50 -9.97
N ASN A 198 2.95 -21.64 -10.25
CA ASN A 198 4.05 -21.95 -11.16
C ASN A 198 5.41 -22.00 -10.41
N VAL A 199 5.65 -23.17 -9.80
CA VAL A 199 6.84 -23.50 -8.98
C VAL A 199 8.21 -23.34 -9.69
N PRO A 200 8.38 -23.58 -11.01
CA PRO A 200 9.69 -23.53 -11.67
C PRO A 200 10.44 -22.19 -11.56
N SER A 201 9.72 -21.07 -11.46
CA SER A 201 10.34 -19.74 -11.32
C SER A 201 10.92 -19.50 -9.92
N LEU A 202 10.41 -20.20 -8.90
CA LEU A 202 10.90 -20.10 -7.52
C LEU A 202 12.26 -20.76 -7.35
N VAL A 203 12.49 -21.87 -8.05
CA VAL A 203 13.76 -22.63 -8.03
C VAL A 203 14.93 -21.79 -8.55
N LYS A 204 14.67 -20.86 -9.47
CA LYS A 204 15.71 -19.96 -9.98
C LYS A 204 16.06 -18.85 -8.98
N LEU A 205 15.14 -18.46 -8.09
CA LEU A 205 15.39 -17.43 -7.07
C LEU A 205 16.25 -17.95 -5.91
N SER A 206 16.15 -19.23 -5.56
CA SER A 206 16.98 -19.86 -4.53
C SER A 206 18.46 -19.99 -4.93
N GLN A 207 18.81 -19.73 -6.19
CA GLN A 207 20.20 -19.78 -6.67
C GLN A 207 20.98 -18.49 -6.39
N PHE A 208 20.32 -17.42 -5.94
CA PHE A 208 20.96 -16.17 -5.53
C PHE A 208 21.46 -16.27 -4.08
N ASP A 209 22.56 -17.00 -3.84
CA ASP A 209 23.00 -17.27 -2.47
C ASP A 209 24.22 -16.46 -1.99
N LYS A 210 24.02 -15.89 -0.79
CA LYS A 210 24.94 -15.67 0.35
C LYS A 210 24.22 -14.94 1.51
N ALA A 211 23.05 -14.34 1.25
CA ALA A 211 22.15 -13.75 2.25
C ALA A 211 20.69 -13.93 1.84
N SER A 212 20.28 -15.18 1.57
CA SER A 212 18.95 -15.48 1.04
C SER A 212 17.83 -15.02 2.00
N PRO A 213 16.82 -14.27 1.54
CA PRO A 213 15.67 -13.89 2.35
C PRO A 213 14.92 -15.14 2.85
N ARG A 214 14.28 -15.04 4.02
CA ARG A 214 13.39 -16.11 4.48
C ARG A 214 12.19 -16.19 3.54
N PHE A 215 12.08 -17.30 2.83
CA PHE A 215 10.91 -17.62 2.00
C PHE A 215 9.80 -18.16 2.89
N GLU A 216 8.66 -17.49 2.87
CA GLU A 216 7.42 -17.97 3.49
C GLU A 216 6.44 -18.31 2.36
N PHE A 217 6.07 -19.59 2.29
CA PHE A 217 5.08 -20.13 1.35
C PHE A 217 3.71 -20.24 2.01
#